data_AF-A0A913XY54-F1
#
_entry.id   AF-A0A913XY54-F1
#
_cell.length_a   1.000
_cell.length_b   1.000
_cell.length_c   1.000
_cell.angle_alpha   90.00
_cell.angle_beta   90.00
_cell.angle_gamma   90.00
#
_symmetry.space_group_name_H-M   'P 1'
#
loop_
_entity.id
_entity.type
_entity.pdbx_description
1 polymer ?
#
loop_
_entity_poly.entity_id
_entity_poly.type
_entity_poly.pdbx_seq_one_letter_code
_entity_poly.pdbx_strand_id
1 'polypeptide(L)'
;MTEEDHNDLKSMMDNVKNKDIPENMKLLWEQQATIMSTASKTQYRWHPRIMKMCIELYSKNPHVLDPIRKVLLLPSNRTIRCYKNKVDQAPGWNDNLLQWCLEEAKKANLRKEDYWGAFVLDEMKIQEDIQMVIKGGKHRLVGFVDPGKVHDDMEVLSGRFYVMYL
;
A
#
# COMPACT_ATOMS: atom_id res chain seq x y z
N MET A 1 -17.83 24.59 -0.93
CA MET A 1 -18.46 24.06 0.28
C MET A 1 -18.50 25.20 1.26
N THR A 2 -19.68 25.79 1.40
CA THR A 2 -19.95 26.88 2.36
C THR A 2 -19.97 26.28 3.78
N GLU A 3 -19.88 27.12 4.82
CA GLU A 3 -20.02 26.63 6.21
C GLU A 3 -21.40 25.99 6.47
N GLU A 4 -22.41 26.37 5.70
CA GLU A 4 -23.76 25.78 5.74
C GLU A 4 -23.76 24.31 5.29
N ASP A 5 -23.07 23.98 4.17
CA ASP A 5 -22.94 22.59 3.69
C ASP A 5 -22.28 21.67 4.74
N HIS A 6 -21.39 22.22 5.56
CA HIS A 6 -20.68 21.48 6.60
C HIS A 6 -21.60 21.13 7.78
N ASN A 7 -22.54 22.03 8.11
CA ASN A 7 -23.51 21.81 9.17
C ASN A 7 -24.61 20.83 8.75
N ASP A 8 -25.03 20.87 7.49
CA ASP A 8 -26.02 19.92 6.95
C ASP A 8 -25.47 18.49 6.94
N LEU A 9 -24.23 18.29 6.45
CA LEU A 9 -23.58 16.98 6.51
C LEU A 9 -23.45 16.45 7.94
N LYS A 10 -23.17 17.33 8.91
CA LYS A 10 -23.08 16.96 10.32
C LYS A 10 -24.44 16.51 10.87
N SER A 11 -25.50 17.24 10.57
CA SER A 11 -26.85 16.88 10.98
C SER A 11 -27.34 15.59 10.32
N MET A 12 -26.99 15.35 9.04
CA MET A 12 -27.27 14.08 8.37
C MET A 12 -26.51 12.93 9.04
N MET A 13 -25.24 13.14 9.41
CA MET A 13 -24.42 12.13 10.08
C MET A 13 -24.96 11.74 11.47
N ASP A 14 -25.44 12.71 12.23
CA ASP A 14 -25.97 12.49 13.59
C ASP A 14 -27.38 11.85 13.56
N ASN A 15 -28.15 12.05 12.49
CA ASN A 15 -29.52 11.54 12.36
C ASN A 15 -29.63 10.13 11.73
N VAL A 16 -28.57 9.62 11.08
CA VAL A 16 -28.58 8.26 10.53
C VAL A 16 -28.43 7.23 11.64
N LYS A 17 -29.43 6.35 11.77
CA LYS A 17 -29.39 5.26 12.75
C LYS A 17 -28.34 4.23 12.32
N ASN A 18 -27.49 3.79 13.25
CA ASN A 18 -26.45 2.78 13.02
C ASN A 18 -26.93 1.44 12.41
N LYS A 19 -28.25 1.18 12.39
CA LYS A 19 -28.86 -0.02 11.76
C LYS A 19 -29.00 0.09 10.24
N ASP A 20 -29.03 1.30 9.69
CA ASP A 20 -29.25 1.55 8.27
C ASP A 20 -27.93 1.66 7.47
N ILE A 21 -26.79 1.61 8.17
CA ILE A 21 -25.46 1.69 7.56
C ILE A 21 -24.98 0.27 7.22
N PRO A 22 -24.61 0.01 5.95
CA PRO A 22 -24.00 -1.26 5.57
C PRO A 22 -22.79 -1.60 6.46
N GLU A 23 -22.67 -2.85 6.89
CA GLU A 23 -21.67 -3.28 7.87
C GLU A 23 -20.23 -3.00 7.42
N ASN A 24 -19.98 -3.05 6.11
CA ASN A 24 -18.72 -2.70 5.47
C ASN A 24 -18.41 -1.18 5.45
N MET A 25 -19.44 -0.33 5.53
CA MET A 25 -19.32 1.14 5.52
C MET A 25 -19.33 1.77 6.90
N LYS A 26 -19.78 1.04 7.92
CA LYS A 26 -19.82 1.51 9.31
C LYS A 26 -18.49 2.11 9.78
N LEU A 27 -17.38 1.45 9.46
CA LEU A 27 -16.05 1.94 9.81
C LEU A 27 -15.67 3.24 9.11
N LEU A 28 -16.09 3.44 7.86
CA LEU A 28 -15.86 4.70 7.15
C LEU A 28 -16.69 5.81 7.78
N TRP A 29 -17.94 5.53 8.13
CA TRP A 29 -18.85 6.48 8.77
C TRP A 29 -18.36 6.97 10.13
N GLU A 30 -17.96 6.05 11.01
CA GLU A 30 -17.39 6.37 12.33
C GLU A 30 -16.13 7.23 12.22
N GLN A 31 -15.28 6.96 11.23
CA GLN A 31 -14.08 7.75 10.97
C GLN A 31 -14.44 9.16 10.45
N GLN A 32 -15.42 9.30 9.55
CA GLN A 32 -15.88 10.63 9.09
C GLN A 32 -16.38 11.47 10.27
N ALA A 33 -17.25 10.92 11.12
CA ALA A 33 -17.79 11.60 12.29
C ALA A 33 -16.69 12.02 13.27
N THR A 34 -15.71 11.14 13.52
CA THR A 34 -14.58 11.44 14.41
C THR A 34 -13.69 12.55 13.85
N ILE A 35 -13.44 12.57 12.54
CA ILE A 35 -12.64 13.64 11.92
C ILE A 35 -13.39 14.97 12.00
N MET A 36 -14.71 14.96 11.78
CA MET A 36 -15.55 16.16 11.88
C MET A 36 -15.64 16.71 13.31
N SER A 37 -15.57 15.85 14.33
CA SER A 37 -15.58 16.28 15.74
C SER A 37 -14.20 16.70 16.26
N THR A 38 -13.11 16.34 15.56
CA THR A 38 -11.75 16.65 15.98
C THR A 38 -11.40 18.11 15.70
N ALA A 39 -11.04 18.86 16.75
CA ALA A 39 -10.70 20.29 16.65
C ALA A 39 -9.46 20.58 15.79
N SER A 40 -8.51 19.63 15.69
CA SER A 40 -7.27 19.79 14.94
C SER A 40 -7.17 18.83 13.76
N LYS A 41 -7.07 19.39 12.56
CA LYS A 41 -6.93 18.63 11.30
C LYS A 41 -5.63 17.83 11.19
N THR A 42 -4.63 18.10 12.04
CA THR A 42 -3.28 17.51 11.95
C THR A 42 -3.02 16.37 12.92
N GLN A 43 -3.83 16.18 13.96
CA GLN A 43 -3.61 15.14 14.99
C GLN A 43 -4.37 13.83 14.76
N TYR A 44 -5.10 13.72 13.65
CA TYR A 44 -5.90 12.53 13.38
C TYR A 44 -5.06 11.32 12.93
N ARG A 45 -5.25 10.17 13.59
CA ARG A 45 -4.64 8.89 13.20
C ARG A 45 -5.63 8.05 12.41
N TRP A 46 -5.34 7.86 11.12
CA TRP A 46 -6.18 7.06 10.23
C TRP A 46 -6.22 5.59 10.61
N HIS A 47 -7.42 5.00 10.55
CA HIS A 47 -7.58 3.57 10.74
C HIS A 47 -6.91 2.77 9.59
N PRO A 48 -6.19 1.66 9.88
CA PRO A 48 -5.43 0.91 8.86
C PRO A 48 -6.27 0.45 7.66
N ARG A 49 -7.53 0.07 7.86
CA ARG A 49 -8.44 -0.32 6.77
C ARG A 49 -8.71 0.81 5.76
N ILE A 50 -8.89 2.05 6.24
CA ILE A 50 -9.08 3.22 5.37
C ILE A 50 -7.79 3.53 4.61
N MET A 51 -6.65 3.47 5.30
CA MET A 51 -5.35 3.63 4.66
C MET A 51 -5.09 2.58 3.58
N LYS A 52 -5.41 1.31 3.84
CA LYS A 52 -5.28 0.21 2.87
C LYS A 52 -6.11 0.50 1.61
N MET A 53 -7.39 0.82 1.78
CA MET A 53 -8.29 1.19 0.68
C MET A 53 -7.74 2.37 -0.15
N CYS A 54 -7.25 3.42 0.53
CA CYS A 54 -6.68 4.59 -0.14
C CYS A 54 -5.39 4.26 -0.89
N ILE A 55 -4.52 3.39 -0.34
CA ILE A 55 -3.29 2.94 -1.00
C ILE A 55 -3.63 2.11 -2.25
N GLU A 56 -4.62 1.21 -2.17
CA GLU A 56 -5.07 0.39 -3.31
C GLU A 56 -5.59 1.27 -4.45
N LEU A 57 -6.47 2.24 -4.15
CA LEU A 57 -6.98 3.20 -5.13
C LEU A 57 -5.86 4.07 -5.73
N TYR A 58 -4.98 4.61 -4.87
CA TYR A 58 -3.85 5.43 -5.29
C TYR A 58 -2.86 4.67 -6.19
N SER A 59 -2.69 3.37 -5.94
CA SER A 59 -1.77 2.53 -6.72
C SER A 59 -2.27 2.25 -8.13
N LYS A 60 -3.58 2.30 -8.36
CA LYS A 60 -4.18 2.20 -9.70
C LYS A 60 -4.13 3.53 -10.44
N ASN A 61 -4.50 4.62 -9.76
CA ASN A 61 -4.44 5.97 -10.31
C ASN A 61 -4.22 7.00 -9.18
N PRO A 62 -3.09 7.73 -9.16
CA PRO A 62 -2.80 8.73 -8.13
C PRO A 62 -3.83 9.86 -8.02
N HIS A 63 -4.53 10.18 -9.11
CA HIS A 63 -5.49 11.29 -9.20
C HIS A 63 -6.92 10.88 -8.84
N VAL A 64 -7.20 9.58 -8.67
CA VAL A 64 -8.57 9.10 -8.40
C VAL A 64 -9.14 9.63 -7.08
N LEU A 65 -8.27 9.93 -6.11
CA LEU A 65 -8.67 10.38 -4.79
C LEU A 65 -9.01 11.87 -4.75
N ASP A 66 -8.56 12.67 -5.72
CA ASP A 66 -8.79 14.11 -5.75
C ASP A 66 -10.29 14.46 -5.92
N PRO A 67 -11.07 13.85 -6.83
CA PRO A 67 -12.51 14.08 -6.88
C PRO A 67 -13.24 13.51 -5.65
N ILE A 68 -12.82 12.34 -5.13
CA ILE A 68 -13.47 11.70 -3.98
C ILE A 68 -13.29 12.54 -2.71
N ARG A 69 -12.13 13.19 -2.55
CA ARG A 69 -11.85 14.12 -1.43
C ARG A 69 -12.75 15.35 -1.39
N LYS A 70 -13.46 15.67 -2.48
CA LYS A 70 -14.45 16.76 -2.49
C LYS A 70 -15.73 16.37 -1.74
N VAL A 71 -15.98 15.07 -1.57
CA VAL A 71 -17.19 14.53 -0.95
C VAL A 71 -16.87 13.87 0.40
N LEU A 72 -15.72 13.21 0.52
CA LEU A 72 -15.32 12.45 1.70
C LEU A 72 -14.00 12.96 2.29
N LEU A 73 -13.88 12.95 3.62
CA LEU A 73 -12.62 13.23 4.30
C LEU A 73 -11.69 12.02 4.17
N LEU A 74 -10.63 12.17 3.37
CA LEU A 74 -9.66 11.10 3.11
C LEU A 74 -8.22 11.58 3.37
N PRO A 75 -7.27 10.64 3.60
CA PRO A 75 -5.86 10.98 3.77
C PRO A 75 -5.32 11.75 2.57
N SER A 76 -4.38 12.65 2.82
CA SER A 76 -3.68 13.39 1.77
C SER A 76 -2.79 12.48 0.92
N ASN A 77 -2.50 12.87 -0.33
CA ASN A 77 -1.55 12.15 -1.19
C ASN A 77 -0.16 12.04 -0.54
N ARG A 78 0.26 13.05 0.24
CA ARG A 78 1.50 12.99 1.02
C ARG A 78 1.47 11.87 2.06
N THR A 79 0.40 11.79 2.84
CA THR A 79 0.24 10.74 3.87
C THR A 79 0.27 9.36 3.21
N ILE A 80 -0.45 9.16 2.11
CA ILE A 80 -0.49 7.89 1.38
C ILE A 80 0.91 7.51 0.87
N ARG A 81 1.66 8.46 0.28
CA ARG A 81 3.04 8.23 -0.15
C ARG A 81 3.95 7.82 1.01
N CYS A 82 3.83 8.46 2.17
CA CYS A 82 4.61 8.10 3.36
C CYS A 82 4.32 6.66 3.82
N TYR A 83 3.06 6.21 3.78
CA TYR A 83 2.72 4.83 4.14
C TYR A 83 3.14 3.84 3.05
N LYS A 84 2.94 4.17 1.77
CA LYS A 84 3.37 3.33 0.64
C LYS A 84 4.89 3.09 0.68
N ASN A 85 5.65 4.15 0.93
CA ASN A 85 7.11 4.11 0.92
C ASN A 85 7.71 3.71 2.28
N LYS A 86 6.88 3.29 3.24
CA LYS A 86 7.36 2.82 4.56
C LYS A 86 7.98 1.43 4.48
N VAL A 87 7.63 0.67 3.45
CA VAL A 87 8.22 -0.65 3.20
C VAL A 87 9.50 -0.44 2.40
N ASP A 88 10.64 -0.68 3.04
CA ASP A 88 11.92 -0.67 2.36
C ASP A 88 12.02 -1.87 1.42
N GLN A 89 12.28 -1.59 0.15
CA GLN A 89 12.71 -2.62 -0.78
C GLN A 89 14.22 -2.72 -0.74
N ALA A 90 14.70 -3.96 -0.62
CA ALA A 90 16.10 -4.35 -0.66
C ALA A 90 16.30 -5.38 -1.78
N PRO A 91 17.50 -5.44 -2.38
CA PRO A 91 17.84 -6.51 -3.32
C PRO A 91 17.81 -7.88 -2.64
N GLY A 92 17.54 -8.93 -3.41
CA GLY A 92 17.48 -10.31 -2.92
C GLY A 92 16.08 -10.75 -2.45
N TRP A 93 16.03 -11.86 -1.73
CA TRP A 93 14.78 -12.43 -1.22
C TRP A 93 14.27 -11.72 0.02
N ASN A 94 12.95 -11.50 0.09
CA ASN A 94 12.30 -10.98 1.29
C ASN A 94 11.65 -12.13 2.06
N ASP A 95 12.36 -12.65 3.06
CA ASP A 95 11.91 -13.76 3.90
C ASP A 95 10.56 -13.49 4.57
N ASN A 96 10.29 -12.24 4.95
CA ASN A 96 9.00 -11.87 5.56
C ASN A 96 7.85 -12.06 4.57
N LEU A 97 8.07 -11.77 3.29
CA LEU A 97 7.07 -11.96 2.25
C LEU A 97 6.79 -13.45 2.02
N LEU A 98 7.85 -14.26 1.94
CA LEU A 98 7.73 -15.72 1.78
C LEU A 98 7.00 -16.35 2.97
N GLN A 99 7.34 -15.93 4.19
CA GLN A 99 6.69 -16.36 5.41
C GLN A 99 5.20 -15.98 5.42
N TRP A 100 4.86 -14.75 5.00
CA TRP A 100 3.46 -14.34 4.88
C TRP A 100 2.69 -15.15 3.85
N CYS A 101 3.30 -15.48 2.70
CA CYS A 101 2.68 -16.36 1.71
C CYS A 101 2.38 -17.75 2.31
N LEU A 102 3.32 -18.31 3.08
CA LEU A 102 3.13 -19.60 3.75
C LEU A 102 2.01 -19.55 4.79
N GLU A 103 1.94 -18.48 5.59
CA GLU A 103 0.89 -18.28 6.59
C GLU A 103 -0.49 -18.13 5.95
N GLU A 104 -0.57 -17.39 4.84
CA GLU A 104 -1.84 -17.19 4.14
C GLU A 104 -2.32 -18.48 3.46
N ALA A 105 -1.41 -19.26 2.88
CA ALA A 105 -1.70 -20.59 2.35
C ALA A 105 -2.23 -21.55 3.43
N LYS A 106 -1.65 -21.50 4.64
CA LYS A 106 -2.13 -22.27 5.80
C LYS A 106 -3.53 -21.82 6.23
N LYS A 107 -3.80 -20.52 6.30
CA LYS A 107 -5.14 -19.98 6.62
C LYS A 107 -6.19 -20.38 5.59
N ALA A 108 -5.80 -20.45 4.32
CA ALA A 108 -6.67 -20.88 3.22
C ALA A 108 -6.88 -22.40 3.18
N ASN A 109 -6.27 -23.18 4.09
CA ASN A 109 -6.32 -24.65 4.12
C ASN A 109 -5.98 -25.30 2.78
N LEU A 110 -4.94 -24.79 2.11
CA LEU A 110 -4.46 -25.35 0.85
C LEU A 110 -3.86 -26.75 1.08
N ARG A 111 -4.12 -27.65 0.13
CA ARG A 111 -3.58 -29.02 0.19
C ARG A 111 -2.11 -29.02 -0.23
N LYS A 112 -1.44 -30.14 0.02
CA LYS A 112 0.00 -30.25 -0.29
C LYS A 112 0.28 -30.10 -1.78
N GLU A 113 -0.68 -30.47 -2.62
CA GLU A 113 -0.61 -30.38 -4.07
C GLU A 113 -0.84 -28.95 -4.58
N ASP A 114 -1.35 -28.05 -3.75
CA ASP A 114 -1.63 -26.65 -4.14
C ASP A 114 -0.43 -25.72 -3.82
N TYR A 115 0.65 -26.23 -3.20
CA TYR A 115 1.88 -25.46 -2.95
C TYR A 115 2.82 -25.37 -4.14
N TRP A 116 2.57 -26.15 -5.20
CA TRP A 116 3.42 -26.13 -6.39
C TRP A 116 3.15 -24.87 -7.21
N GLY A 117 4.21 -24.12 -7.49
CA GLY A 117 4.16 -22.93 -8.35
C GLY A 117 5.42 -22.83 -9.21
N ALA A 118 5.34 -22.09 -10.30
CA ALA A 118 6.48 -21.80 -11.17
C ALA A 118 6.94 -20.36 -10.94
N PHE A 119 8.25 -20.15 -10.86
CA PHE A 119 8.84 -18.82 -10.96
C PHE A 119 9.23 -18.55 -12.41
N VAL A 120 8.66 -17.50 -12.99
CA VAL A 120 9.05 -17.01 -14.31
C VAL A 120 9.81 -15.71 -14.09
N LEU A 121 11.05 -15.68 -14.53
CA LEU A 121 11.90 -14.50 -14.50
C LEU A 121 12.02 -13.97 -15.92
N ASP A 122 11.91 -12.66 -16.07
CA ASP A 122 12.12 -11.97 -17.34
C ASP A 122 13.05 -10.78 -17.10
N GLU A 123 13.85 -10.45 -18.10
CA GLU A 123 14.80 -9.35 -18.03
C GLU A 123 14.12 -8.05 -18.48
N MET A 124 14.07 -7.07 -17.58
CA MET A 124 13.57 -5.74 -17.90
C MET A 124 14.74 -4.77 -18.09
N LYS A 125 14.83 -4.15 -19.26
CA LYS A 125 15.79 -3.06 -19.50
C LYS A 125 15.33 -1.80 -18.77
N ILE A 126 16.14 -1.32 -17.83
CA ILE A 126 15.93 -0.06 -17.11
C ILE A 126 16.81 1.01 -17.76
N GLN A 127 16.33 2.26 -17.81
CA GLN A 127 17.14 3.37 -18.32
C GLN A 127 18.30 3.67 -17.36
N GLU A 128 19.51 3.71 -17.90
CA GLU A 128 20.71 4.08 -17.16
C GLU A 128 20.68 5.58 -16.83
N ASP A 129 20.51 5.91 -15.55
CA ASP A 129 20.56 7.27 -15.05
C ASP A 129 21.07 7.29 -13.60
N ILE A 130 21.65 8.41 -13.18
CA ILE A 130 22.13 8.63 -11.81
C ILE A 130 21.02 9.33 -11.03
N GLN A 131 20.48 8.64 -10.03
CA GLN A 131 19.44 9.18 -9.15
C GLN A 131 19.96 9.40 -7.73
N MET A 132 19.66 10.57 -7.17
CA MET A 132 19.92 10.85 -5.76
C MET A 132 18.69 10.47 -4.95
N VAL A 133 18.84 9.47 -4.07
CA VAL A 133 17.76 9.00 -3.20
C VAL A 133 18.08 9.36 -1.75
N ILE A 134 17.09 9.87 -1.03
CA ILE A 134 17.21 10.14 0.41
C ILE A 134 16.59 8.96 1.15
N LYS A 135 17.41 8.15 1.83
CA LYS A 135 16.94 7.09 2.75
C LYS A 135 17.40 7.42 4.17
N GLY A 136 16.46 7.48 5.12
CA GLY A 136 16.75 7.73 6.53
C GLY A 136 17.48 9.07 6.80
N GLY A 137 17.23 10.10 5.98
CA GLY A 137 17.89 11.41 6.11
C GLY A 137 19.32 11.48 5.55
N LYS A 138 19.85 10.40 4.97
CA LYS A 138 21.13 10.39 4.28
C LYS A 138 20.91 10.40 2.77
N HIS A 139 21.69 11.23 2.09
CA HIS A 139 21.73 11.22 0.62
C HIS A 139 22.56 10.02 0.15
N ARG A 140 21.96 9.18 -0.69
CA ARG A 140 22.64 8.09 -1.38
C ARG A 140 22.54 8.35 -2.88
N LEU A 141 23.68 8.40 -3.56
CA LEU A 141 23.72 8.32 -5.01
C LEU A 141 23.44 6.86 -5.40
N VAL A 142 22.46 6.65 -6.26
CA VAL A 142 22.16 5.35 -6.87
C VAL A 142 22.33 5.55 -8.37
N GLY A 143 23.35 4.94 -8.96
CA GLY A 143 23.68 5.10 -10.39
C GLY A 143 24.16 3.78 -11.01
N PHE A 144 24.22 3.76 -12.34
CA PHE A 144 24.57 2.64 -13.24
C PHE A 144 24.40 1.26 -12.62
N VAL A 145 23.17 0.73 -12.76
CA VAL A 145 22.77 -0.66 -12.50
C VAL A 145 23.77 -1.38 -11.61
N ASP A 146 23.72 -1.07 -10.31
CA ASP A 146 24.39 -1.89 -9.31
C ASP A 146 23.43 -3.04 -9.01
N PRO A 147 23.63 -4.25 -9.58
CA PRO A 147 22.81 -5.41 -9.24
C PRO A 147 22.94 -5.77 -7.75
N GLY A 148 23.85 -5.13 -6.99
CA GLY A 148 24.12 -5.50 -5.62
C GLY A 148 24.43 -6.98 -5.52
N LYS A 149 23.94 -7.63 -4.46
CA LYS A 149 24.08 -9.08 -4.25
C LYS A 149 23.25 -9.95 -5.21
N VAL A 150 22.45 -9.38 -6.12
CA VAL A 150 21.60 -10.16 -7.02
C VAL A 150 22.42 -11.01 -8.00
N HIS A 151 23.63 -10.56 -8.36
CA HIS A 151 24.55 -11.36 -9.17
C HIS A 151 25.00 -12.63 -8.42
N ASP A 152 25.37 -12.49 -7.14
CA ASP A 152 25.77 -13.60 -6.28
C ASP A 152 24.58 -14.54 -5.96
N ASP A 153 23.38 -13.99 -5.78
CA ASP A 153 22.16 -14.78 -5.50
C ASP A 153 21.64 -15.55 -6.74
N MET A 154 21.88 -15.03 -7.96
CA MET A 154 21.59 -15.73 -9.21
C MET A 154 22.46 -16.98 -9.40
N GLU A 155 23.71 -16.94 -8.94
CA GLU A 155 24.62 -18.09 -8.96
C GLU A 155 24.14 -19.22 -8.02
N VAL A 156 23.50 -18.85 -6.90
CA VAL A 156 22.86 -19.80 -5.98
C VAL A 156 21.61 -20.45 -6.59
N LEU A 157 20.87 -19.72 -7.43
CA LEU A 157 19.67 -20.23 -8.10
C LEU A 157 20.00 -21.13 -9.30
N SER A 158 21.02 -20.81 -10.09
CA SER A 158 21.45 -21.60 -11.25
C SER A 158 22.02 -22.98 -10.86
N GLY A 159 22.56 -23.11 -9.64
CA GLY A 159 23.07 -24.39 -9.12
C GLY A 159 22.00 -25.38 -8.64
N ARG A 160 20.73 -24.96 -8.50
CA ARG A 160 19.66 -25.82 -7.93
C ARG A 160 18.35 -25.84 -8.71
N PHE A 161 18.21 -25.05 -9.77
CA PHE A 161 17.01 -25.05 -10.62
C PHE A 161 17.42 -25.21 -12.08
N TYR A 162 16.87 -26.23 -12.75
CA TYR A 162 16.92 -26.32 -14.21
C TYR A 162 16.10 -25.16 -14.78
N VAL A 163 16.76 -24.07 -15.13
CA VAL A 163 16.16 -22.97 -15.89
C VAL A 163 16.03 -23.48 -17.34
N MET A 164 14.82 -23.84 -17.75
CA MET A 164 14.49 -23.97 -19.16
C MET A 164 14.31 -22.57 -19.73
N TYR A 165 15.26 -22.14 -20.54
CA TYR A 165 15.05 -21.05 -21.48
C TYR A 165 14.14 -21.57 -22.60
N LEU A 166 12.99 -20.90 -22.80
CA LEU A 166 12.17 -21.02 -24.01
C LEU A 166 12.55 -19.88 -24.96
#